data_AF-A0A7X6ZX66-F1
#
_entry.id   AF-A0A7X6ZX66-F1
#
_cell.length_a   1.000
_cell.length_b   1.000
_cell.length_c   1.000
_cell.angle_alpha   90.00
_cell.angle_beta   90.00
_cell.angle_gamma   90.00
#
_symmetry.space_group_name_H-M   'P 1'
#
loop_
_entity.id
_entity.type
_entity.pdbx_description
1 polymer ?
#
loop_
_entity_poly.entity_id
_entity_poly.type
_entity_poly.pdbx_seq_one_letter_code
_entity_poly.pdbx_strand_id
1 'polypeptide(L)'
;MQDVEAAPNEKAPDLSGGKPECLRENREELNGRSVEVTLKIDIHDESQIGRTALLLASTTTSESENGLKKELASLGWRSVATEVGGLAGDLPQKITRALVGASLNAEVVEKTRNEMHALMHAALEALEGFLPMGMLEASVGAKIAIVRNSRWIAVAVMGDTAYHAVAHHERCGLGVMHI
;
A
#
# COMPACT_ATOMS: atom_id res chain seq x y z
N MET A 1 69.09 6.44 14.15
CA MET A 1 68.23 7.39 13.41
C MET A 1 68.11 6.84 12.02
N GLN A 2 66.97 6.22 11.71
CA GLN A 2 66.60 5.76 10.38
C GLN A 2 65.64 6.82 9.83
N ASP A 3 66.04 7.49 8.75
CA ASP A 3 65.19 8.42 8.03
C ASP A 3 64.18 7.62 7.20
N VAL A 4 62.90 7.77 7.53
CA VAL A 4 61.78 7.17 6.82
C VAL A 4 61.37 8.16 5.73
N GLU A 5 61.68 7.83 4.46
CA GLU A 5 61.15 8.57 3.32
C GLU A 5 59.62 8.39 3.25
N ALA A 6 58.90 9.52 3.30
CA ALA A 6 57.46 9.58 3.18
C ALA A 6 57.03 9.33 1.72
N ALA A 7 56.08 8.42 1.53
CA ALA A 7 55.45 8.11 0.25
C ALA A 7 54.76 9.36 -0.37
N PRO A 8 54.66 9.46 -1.71
CA PRO A 8 54.00 10.58 -2.36
C PRO A 8 52.49 10.57 -2.09
N ASN A 9 51.96 11.76 -1.79
CA ASN A 9 50.55 12.02 -1.50
C ASN A 9 49.70 11.83 -2.77
N GLU A 10 49.02 10.67 -2.90
CA GLU A 10 48.00 10.47 -3.92
C GLU A 10 46.81 11.40 -3.64
N LYS A 11 46.62 12.41 -4.50
CA LYS A 11 45.41 13.23 -4.49
C LYS A 11 44.19 12.34 -4.74
N ALA A 12 43.22 12.40 -3.83
CA ALA A 12 41.90 11.82 -4.03
C ALA A 12 41.28 12.33 -5.36
N PRO A 13 40.59 11.46 -6.12
CA PRO A 13 39.97 11.87 -7.38
C PRO A 13 38.88 12.91 -7.11
N ASP A 14 38.91 13.97 -7.91
CA ASP A 14 37.89 15.00 -7.94
C ASP A 14 36.55 14.39 -8.37
N LEU A 15 35.60 14.32 -7.45
CA LEU A 15 34.23 13.83 -7.69
C LEU A 15 33.31 14.94 -8.26
N SER A 16 33.85 15.99 -8.87
CA SER A 16 33.07 16.94 -9.69
C SER A 16 32.65 16.34 -11.05
N GLY A 17 32.15 15.10 -11.03
CA GLY A 17 31.48 14.49 -12.16
C GLY A 17 30.14 15.20 -12.40
N GLY A 18 30.06 15.97 -13.49
CA GLY A 18 28.83 16.60 -13.95
C GLY A 18 27.69 15.58 -14.01
N LYS A 19 26.49 16.01 -13.58
CA LYS A 19 25.28 15.20 -13.65
C LYS A 19 25.13 14.62 -15.07
N PRO A 20 24.78 13.33 -15.22
CA PRO A 20 24.52 12.75 -16.53
C PRO A 20 23.45 13.58 -17.24
N GLU A 21 23.74 13.93 -18.49
CA GLU A 21 22.99 14.86 -19.35
C GLU A 21 21.55 14.39 -19.66
N CYS A 22 21.21 13.15 -19.27
CA CYS A 22 19.92 12.48 -19.51
C CYS A 22 18.77 12.94 -18.59
N LEU A 23 19.03 13.66 -17.50
CA LEU A 23 18.00 14.01 -16.48
C LEU A 23 17.63 15.50 -16.45
N ARG A 24 17.76 16.19 -17.58
CA ARG A 24 17.28 17.57 -17.75
C ARG A 24 16.07 17.62 -18.67
N GLU A 25 15.06 16.81 -18.38
CA GLU A 25 13.72 17.09 -18.92
C GLU A 25 13.07 18.15 -18.04
N ASN A 26 12.48 19.17 -18.67
CA ASN A 26 11.77 20.27 -18.03
C ASN A 26 10.67 19.71 -17.11
N ARG A 27 10.99 19.62 -15.81
CA ARG A 27 10.12 19.08 -14.76
C ARG A 27 8.79 19.85 -14.61
N GLU A 28 8.71 21.05 -15.20
CA GLU A 28 7.52 21.91 -15.18
C GLU A 28 6.46 21.53 -16.24
N GLU A 29 6.80 20.74 -17.28
CA GLU A 29 5.85 20.39 -18.36
C GLU A 29 5.10 19.06 -18.15
N LEU A 30 5.46 18.28 -17.12
CA LEU A 30 4.82 16.99 -16.79
C LEU A 30 3.75 17.09 -15.70
N ASN A 31 3.64 18.24 -15.03
CA ASN A 31 2.65 18.47 -13.97
C ASN A 31 1.24 18.49 -14.56
N GLY A 32 0.45 17.45 -14.31
CA GLY A 32 -0.99 17.39 -14.63
C GLY A 32 -1.39 16.52 -15.82
N ARG A 33 -0.47 15.78 -16.43
CA ARG A 33 -0.85 14.71 -17.39
C ARG A 33 -1.31 13.48 -16.62
N SER A 34 -2.61 13.22 -16.61
CA SER A 34 -3.15 11.93 -16.18
C SER A 34 -3.12 10.94 -17.36
N VAL A 35 -2.83 9.69 -17.05
CA VAL A 35 -2.96 8.57 -17.99
C VAL A 35 -4.00 7.63 -17.41
N GLU A 36 -5.05 7.35 -18.17
CA GLU A 36 -5.98 6.28 -17.84
C GLU A 36 -5.40 4.95 -18.35
N VAL A 37 -5.24 3.98 -17.45
CA VAL A 37 -4.67 2.67 -17.78
C VAL A 37 -5.78 1.63 -17.71
N THR A 38 -6.14 1.06 -18.86
CA THR A 38 -7.06 -0.09 -18.92
C THR A 38 -6.26 -1.39 -18.77
N LEU A 39 -6.51 -2.12 -17.69
CA LEU A 39 -5.90 -3.43 -17.43
C LEU A 39 -6.92 -4.54 -17.66
N LYS A 40 -6.50 -5.62 -18.33
CA LYS A 40 -7.26 -6.88 -18.37
C LYS A 40 -6.53 -7.90 -17.51
N ILE A 41 -7.18 -8.35 -16.44
CA ILE A 41 -6.64 -9.32 -15.50
C ILE A 41 -7.68 -10.41 -15.32
N ASP A 42 -7.32 -11.65 -15.65
CA ASP A 42 -8.21 -12.80 -15.48
C ASP A 42 -8.13 -13.34 -14.05
N ILE A 43 -9.27 -13.32 -13.36
CA ILE A 43 -9.46 -13.87 -12.01
C ILE A 43 -10.32 -15.12 -12.13
N HIS A 44 -9.72 -16.30 -11.92
CA HIS A 44 -10.41 -17.58 -12.07
C HIS A 44 -10.16 -18.55 -10.91
N ASP A 45 -9.20 -18.25 -10.04
CA ASP A 45 -8.81 -19.11 -8.91
C ASP A 45 -9.06 -18.40 -7.58
N GLU A 46 -9.65 -19.10 -6.60
CA GLU A 46 -9.91 -18.59 -5.24
C GLU A 46 -8.64 -18.11 -4.51
N SER A 47 -7.46 -18.62 -4.88
CA SER A 47 -6.16 -18.20 -4.36
C SER A 47 -5.75 -16.79 -4.81
N GLN A 48 -6.38 -16.23 -5.85
CA GLN A 48 -6.04 -14.92 -6.41
C GLN A 48 -6.65 -13.74 -5.64
N ILE A 49 -7.29 -14.01 -4.50
CA ILE A 49 -7.98 -13.02 -3.68
C ILE A 49 -7.08 -11.84 -3.28
N GLY A 50 -5.79 -12.09 -2.98
CA GLY A 50 -4.84 -11.04 -2.62
C GLY A 50 -4.61 -10.04 -3.76
N ARG A 51 -4.55 -10.52 -5.02
CA ARG A 51 -4.45 -9.64 -6.20
C ARG A 51 -5.68 -8.75 -6.33
N THR A 52 -6.87 -9.32 -6.12
CA THR A 52 -8.11 -8.54 -6.20
C THR A 52 -8.23 -7.50 -5.10
N ALA A 53 -7.77 -7.80 -3.89
CA ALA A 53 -7.70 -6.83 -2.80
C ALA A 53 -6.76 -5.67 -3.15
N LEU A 54 -5.57 -5.96 -3.69
CA LEU A 54 -4.64 -4.92 -4.15
C LEU A 54 -5.25 -4.04 -5.24
N LEU A 55 -5.84 -4.63 -6.28
CA LEU A 55 -6.51 -3.88 -7.34
C LEU A 55 -7.61 -2.99 -6.80
N LEU A 56 -8.41 -3.48 -5.84
CA LEU A 56 -9.45 -2.71 -5.20
C LEU A 56 -8.88 -1.55 -4.37
N ALA A 57 -7.79 -1.77 -3.63
CA ALA A 57 -7.09 -0.73 -2.89
C ALA A 57 -6.44 0.33 -3.82
N SER A 58 -6.05 -0.05 -5.03
CA SER A 58 -5.46 0.85 -6.03
C SER A 58 -6.49 1.68 -6.81
N THR A 59 -7.79 1.45 -6.63
CA THR A 59 -8.82 2.25 -7.31
C THR A 59 -8.82 3.70 -6.80
N THR A 60 -8.92 4.65 -7.72
CA THR A 60 -8.87 6.10 -7.41
C THR A 60 -10.21 6.80 -7.59
N THR A 61 -11.21 6.11 -8.15
CA THR A 61 -12.55 6.65 -8.40
C THR A 61 -13.62 5.71 -7.85
N SER A 62 -14.72 6.28 -7.38
CA SER A 62 -15.86 5.47 -6.91
C SER A 62 -16.46 4.61 -8.03
N GLU A 63 -16.36 5.05 -9.30
CA GLU A 63 -16.84 4.27 -10.44
C GLU A 63 -16.01 2.99 -10.64
N SER A 64 -14.68 3.10 -10.70
CA SER A 64 -13.79 1.94 -10.84
C SER A 64 -13.89 0.99 -9.65
N GLU A 65 -13.98 1.54 -8.43
CA GLU A 65 -14.17 0.77 -7.20
C GLU A 65 -15.47 -0.02 -7.22
N ASN A 66 -16.59 0.62 -7.56
CA ASN A 66 -17.89 -0.04 -7.63
C ASN A 66 -17.98 -1.03 -8.80
N GLY A 67 -17.31 -0.75 -9.92
CA GLY A 67 -17.18 -1.67 -11.05
C GLY A 67 -16.50 -2.97 -10.61
N LEU A 68 -15.32 -2.87 -10.00
CA LEU A 68 -14.58 -4.03 -9.51
C LEU A 68 -15.36 -4.80 -8.44
N LYS A 69 -15.99 -4.11 -7.46
CA LYS A 69 -16.83 -4.77 -6.46
C LYS A 69 -17.98 -5.59 -7.09
N LYS A 70 -18.59 -5.08 -8.16
CA LYS A 70 -19.65 -5.80 -8.90
C LYS A 70 -19.11 -7.04 -9.63
N GLU A 71 -17.94 -6.93 -10.26
CA GLU A 71 -17.28 -8.08 -10.90
C GLU A 71 -16.96 -9.17 -9.87
N LEU A 72 -16.38 -8.79 -8.72
CA LEU A 72 -16.11 -9.74 -7.63
C LEU A 72 -17.40 -10.37 -7.07
N ALA A 73 -18.47 -9.59 -6.92
CA ALA A 73 -19.76 -10.11 -6.49
C ALA A 73 -20.35 -11.13 -7.48
N SER A 74 -20.11 -10.94 -8.79
CA SER A 74 -20.53 -11.91 -9.82
C SER A 74 -19.80 -13.26 -9.71
N LEU A 75 -18.60 -13.28 -9.09
CA LEU A 75 -17.86 -14.49 -8.72
C LEU A 75 -18.30 -15.09 -7.37
N GLY A 76 -19.29 -14.49 -6.72
CA GLY A 76 -19.73 -14.86 -5.37
C GLY A 76 -18.79 -14.37 -4.26
N TRP A 77 -17.89 -13.44 -4.55
CA TRP A 77 -16.96 -12.88 -3.57
C TRP A 77 -17.54 -11.62 -2.94
N ARG A 78 -17.30 -11.42 -1.64
CA ARG A 78 -17.71 -10.22 -0.92
C ARG A 78 -16.53 -9.28 -0.80
N SER A 79 -16.77 -7.98 -0.93
CA SER A 79 -15.70 -7.00 -0.85
C SER A 79 -16.16 -5.65 -0.30
N VAL A 80 -15.24 -4.95 0.35
CA VAL A 80 -15.44 -3.58 0.82
C VAL A 80 -14.13 -2.80 0.67
N ALA A 81 -14.24 -1.50 0.48
CA ALA A 81 -13.11 -0.59 0.60
C ALA A 81 -13.49 0.55 1.55
N THR A 82 -12.53 1.02 2.32
CA THR A 82 -12.68 2.13 3.26
C THR A 82 -11.41 2.95 3.28
N GLU A 83 -11.51 4.23 3.63
CA GLU A 83 -10.37 5.14 3.67
C GLU A 83 -10.12 5.60 5.11
N VAL A 84 -8.84 5.74 5.43
CA VAL A 84 -8.37 6.12 6.76
C VAL A 84 -7.24 7.13 6.62
N GLY A 85 -7.22 8.10 7.51
CA GLY A 85 -6.12 9.06 7.55
C GLY A 85 -5.93 9.67 8.93
N GLY A 86 -4.75 10.24 9.13
CA GLY A 86 -4.40 10.93 10.36
C GLY A 86 -2.91 10.88 10.68
N LEU A 87 -2.59 11.33 11.88
CA LEU A 87 -1.23 11.30 12.41
C LEU A 87 -0.84 9.88 12.81
N ALA A 88 0.42 9.51 12.61
CA ALA A 88 0.90 8.14 12.80
C ALA A 88 0.61 7.57 14.22
N GLY A 89 0.68 8.41 15.26
CA GLY A 89 0.42 7.98 16.65
C GLY A 89 -1.01 7.50 16.93
N ASP A 90 -2.01 8.07 16.24
CA ASP A 90 -3.43 7.73 16.43
C ASP A 90 -3.93 6.67 15.44
N LEU A 91 -3.12 6.39 14.43
CA LEU A 91 -3.54 5.66 13.24
C LEU A 91 -3.87 4.18 13.52
N PRO A 92 -3.10 3.41 14.32
CA PRO A 92 -3.40 1.99 14.53
C PRO A 92 -4.81 1.70 15.05
N GLN A 93 -5.30 2.51 16.00
CA GLN A 93 -6.65 2.36 16.54
C GLN A 93 -7.74 2.80 15.55
N LYS A 94 -7.50 3.87 14.78
CA LYS A 94 -8.42 4.35 13.74
C LYS A 94 -8.57 3.32 12.62
N ILE A 95 -7.45 2.78 12.16
CA ILE A 95 -7.39 1.70 11.15
C ILE A 95 -8.21 0.51 11.62
N THR A 96 -7.94 -0.01 12.82
CA THR A 96 -8.63 -1.18 13.35
C THR A 96 -10.14 -0.97 13.41
N ARG A 97 -10.58 0.21 13.87
CA ARG A 97 -12.01 0.56 13.97
C ARG A 97 -12.66 0.65 12.58
N ALA A 98 -12.01 1.34 11.64
CA ALA A 98 -12.53 1.50 10.28
C ALA A 98 -12.61 0.15 9.55
N LEU A 99 -11.56 -0.68 9.68
CA LEU A 99 -11.47 -2.00 9.09
C LEU A 99 -12.56 -2.94 9.60
N VAL A 100 -12.72 -3.05 10.92
CA VAL A 100 -13.76 -3.91 11.53
C VAL A 100 -15.15 -3.38 11.20
N GLY A 101 -15.37 -2.07 11.31
CA GLY A 101 -16.66 -1.45 11.01
C GLY A 101 -17.08 -1.66 9.56
N ALA A 102 -16.18 -1.40 8.60
CA ALA A 102 -16.44 -1.61 7.18
C ALA A 102 -16.71 -3.08 6.85
N SER A 103 -15.92 -4.01 7.42
CA SER A 103 -16.07 -5.45 7.16
C SER A 103 -17.41 -5.99 7.63
N LEU A 104 -17.88 -5.56 8.80
CA LEU A 104 -19.17 -5.98 9.34
C LEU A 104 -20.34 -5.32 8.59
N ASN A 105 -20.24 -4.02 8.30
CA ASN A 105 -21.31 -3.28 7.62
C ASN A 105 -21.55 -3.74 6.18
N ALA A 106 -20.49 -4.17 5.49
CA ALA A 106 -20.58 -4.74 4.15
C ALA A 106 -20.77 -6.26 4.16
N GLU A 107 -20.97 -6.86 5.33
CA GLU A 107 -21.16 -8.29 5.53
C GLU A 107 -20.02 -9.13 4.92
N VAL A 108 -18.81 -8.57 4.79
CA VAL A 108 -17.62 -9.31 4.35
C VAL A 108 -17.27 -10.36 5.40
N VAL A 109 -17.43 -10.03 6.68
CA VAL A 109 -17.32 -10.98 7.78
C VAL A 109 -18.53 -10.91 8.70
N GLU A 110 -18.77 -11.99 9.42
CA GLU A 110 -19.68 -12.07 10.55
C GLU A 110 -18.92 -11.90 11.87
N LYS A 111 -19.64 -11.52 12.92
CA LYS A 111 -19.07 -11.33 14.27
C LYS A 111 -18.87 -12.68 14.99
N THR A 112 -18.23 -13.63 14.32
CA THR A 112 -17.83 -14.92 14.89
C THR A 112 -16.35 -14.91 15.26
N ARG A 113 -15.94 -15.77 16.19
CA ARG A 113 -14.53 -15.83 16.61
C ARG A 113 -13.59 -16.15 15.45
N ASN A 114 -13.97 -17.08 14.58
CA ASN A 114 -13.12 -17.54 13.47
C ASN A 114 -12.95 -16.46 12.42
N GLU A 115 -14.04 -15.85 11.96
CA GLU A 115 -13.98 -14.83 10.91
C GLU A 115 -13.28 -13.55 11.38
N MET A 116 -13.55 -13.13 12.63
CA MET A 116 -12.84 -12.00 13.22
C MET A 116 -11.35 -12.29 13.42
N HIS A 117 -10.98 -13.52 13.80
CA HIS A 117 -9.58 -13.91 13.92
C HIS A 117 -8.87 -13.86 12.55
N ALA A 118 -9.49 -14.43 11.51
CA ALA A 118 -8.95 -14.41 10.16
C ALA A 118 -8.76 -12.97 9.64
N LEU A 119 -9.78 -12.12 9.81
CA LEU A 119 -9.73 -10.70 9.44
C LEU A 119 -8.60 -9.96 10.17
N MET A 120 -8.48 -10.13 11.49
CA MET A 120 -7.49 -9.41 12.28
C MET A 120 -6.06 -9.85 11.95
N HIS A 121 -5.82 -11.13 11.63
CA HIS A 121 -4.51 -11.60 11.20
C HIS A 121 -4.14 -11.13 9.80
N ALA A 122 -5.06 -11.19 8.83
CA ALA A 122 -4.83 -10.62 7.50
C ALA A 122 -4.58 -9.10 7.58
N ALA A 123 -5.32 -8.40 8.43
CA ALA A 123 -5.13 -6.97 8.67
C ALA A 123 -3.75 -6.66 9.27
N LEU A 124 -3.32 -7.42 10.28
CA LEU A 124 -2.02 -7.24 10.92
C LEU A 124 -0.88 -7.36 9.90
N GLU A 125 -0.88 -8.43 9.11
CA GLU A 125 0.14 -8.66 8.07
C GLU A 125 0.14 -7.54 7.02
N ALA A 126 -1.05 -7.10 6.56
CA ALA A 126 -1.17 -5.98 5.63
C ALA A 126 -0.61 -4.67 6.22
N LEU A 127 -0.86 -4.42 7.51
CA LEU A 127 -0.39 -3.21 8.18
C LEU A 127 1.10 -3.24 8.48
N GLU A 128 1.69 -4.40 8.77
CA GLU A 128 3.13 -4.54 8.92
C GLU A 128 3.88 -4.25 7.61
N GLY A 129 3.30 -4.64 6.46
CA GLY A 129 3.83 -4.28 5.15
C GLY A 129 3.67 -2.80 4.80
N PHE A 130 2.54 -2.19 5.17
CA PHE A 130 2.24 -0.79 4.85
C PHE A 130 2.92 0.21 5.80
N LEU A 131 3.01 -0.13 7.10
CA LEU A 131 3.63 0.67 8.16
C LEU A 131 4.70 -0.12 8.91
N PRO A 132 5.89 -0.35 8.31
CA PRO A 132 7.01 -1.00 8.97
C PRO A 132 7.37 -0.35 10.32
N MET A 133 7.89 -1.15 11.25
CA MET A 133 8.34 -0.62 12.55
C MET A 133 9.45 0.43 12.40
N GLY A 134 9.42 1.44 13.26
CA GLY A 134 10.49 2.45 13.34
C GLY A 134 10.38 3.60 12.33
N MET A 135 9.26 3.71 11.63
CA MET A 135 9.05 4.84 10.73
C MET A 135 8.78 6.15 11.47
N LEU A 136 9.31 7.23 10.90
CA LEU A 136 9.21 8.58 11.44
C LEU A 136 7.98 9.36 10.93
N GLU A 137 7.12 8.73 10.14
CA GLU A 137 6.04 9.42 9.40
C GLU A 137 5.16 10.28 10.31
N ALA A 138 4.86 11.50 9.86
CA ALA A 138 4.00 12.43 10.57
C ALA A 138 2.52 12.14 10.28
N SER A 139 2.17 11.78 9.05
CA SER A 139 0.80 11.56 8.62
C SER A 139 0.65 10.46 7.58
N VAL A 140 -0.53 9.86 7.52
CA VAL A 140 -0.89 8.79 6.59
C VAL A 140 -2.28 9.05 6.02
N GLY A 141 -2.45 8.73 4.74
CA GLY A 141 -3.75 8.59 4.08
C GLY A 141 -3.75 7.27 3.30
N ALA A 142 -4.67 6.37 3.62
CA ALA A 142 -4.67 5.03 3.05
C ALA A 142 -6.09 4.56 2.71
N LYS A 143 -6.20 3.84 1.59
CA LYS A 143 -7.34 3.00 1.25
C LYS A 143 -7.06 1.57 1.71
N ILE A 144 -8.02 1.00 2.43
CA ILE A 144 -8.05 -0.38 2.87
C ILE A 144 -9.11 -1.10 2.06
N ALA A 145 -8.72 -2.13 1.32
CA ALA A 145 -9.61 -3.03 0.62
C ALA A 145 -9.63 -4.40 1.29
N ILE A 146 -10.81 -4.98 1.40
CA ILE A 146 -11.03 -6.28 2.05
C ILE A 146 -11.87 -7.10 1.10
N VAL A 147 -11.37 -8.28 0.75
CA VAL A 147 -12.05 -9.21 -0.15
C VAL A 147 -12.13 -10.57 0.53
N ARG A 148 -13.28 -11.22 0.43
CA ARG A 148 -13.54 -12.56 0.95
C ARG A 148 -14.14 -13.44 -0.13
N ASN A 149 -13.68 -14.68 -0.21
CA ASN A 149 -14.38 -15.78 -0.88
C ASN A 149 -14.75 -16.89 0.12
N SER A 150 -15.03 -18.09 -0.39
CA SER A 150 -15.49 -19.20 0.44
C SER A 150 -14.43 -19.74 1.42
N ARG A 151 -13.14 -19.51 1.17
CA ARG A 151 -12.01 -20.11 1.91
C ARG A 151 -10.99 -19.11 2.44
N TRP A 152 -10.95 -17.92 1.85
CA TRP A 152 -9.92 -16.93 2.11
C TRP A 152 -10.50 -15.54 2.36
N ILE A 153 -9.77 -14.77 3.14
CA ILE A 153 -9.94 -13.33 3.28
C ILE A 153 -8.59 -12.64 3.03
N ALA A 154 -8.62 -11.56 2.26
CA ALA A 154 -7.46 -10.71 1.99
C ALA A 154 -7.75 -9.28 2.43
N VAL A 155 -6.75 -8.65 3.03
CA VAL A 155 -6.73 -7.22 3.35
C VAL A 155 -5.57 -6.60 2.61
N ALA A 156 -5.84 -5.60 1.78
CA ALA A 156 -4.84 -4.79 1.13
C ALA A 156 -4.94 -3.35 1.64
N VAL A 157 -3.80 -2.72 1.85
CA VAL A 157 -3.69 -1.31 2.21
C VAL A 157 -2.83 -0.65 1.16
N MET A 158 -3.28 0.46 0.59
CA MET A 158 -2.50 1.28 -0.33
C MET A 158 -2.73 2.75 -0.04
N GLY A 159 -1.68 3.56 -0.10
CA GLY A 159 -1.80 5.00 0.00
C GLY A 159 -0.50 5.68 0.36
N ASP A 160 -0.60 6.93 0.76
CA ASP A 160 0.53 7.79 1.02
C ASP A 160 0.88 7.85 2.50
N THR A 161 2.18 7.90 2.72
CA THR A 161 2.78 8.16 4.02
C THR A 161 3.72 9.34 3.89
N ALA A 162 3.66 10.27 4.83
CA ALA A 162 4.40 11.51 4.77
C ALA A 162 5.13 11.82 6.07
N TYR A 163 6.45 12.01 5.97
CA TYR A 163 7.28 12.48 7.07
C TYR A 163 7.16 13.99 7.25
N HIS A 164 7.05 14.68 6.12
CA HIS A 164 6.90 16.12 6.01
C HIS A 164 6.05 16.43 4.77
N ALA A 165 5.44 17.61 4.68
CA ALA A 165 4.51 17.97 3.60
C ALA A 165 5.06 17.78 2.17
N VAL A 166 6.38 17.80 2.00
CA VAL A 166 7.07 17.61 0.71
C VAL A 166 7.73 16.24 0.55
N ALA A 167 7.68 15.39 1.58
CA ALA A 167 8.29 14.07 1.60
C ALA A 167 7.21 13.03 1.89
N HIS A 168 6.37 12.79 0.87
CA HIS A 168 5.39 11.71 0.86
C HIS A 168 5.75 10.71 -0.23
N HIS A 169 5.36 9.46 0.00
CA HIS A 169 5.48 8.40 -1.00
C HIS A 169 4.42 7.32 -0.75
N GLU A 170 4.03 6.70 -1.86
CA GLU A 170 3.10 5.59 -1.85
C GLU A 170 3.73 4.37 -1.20
N ARG A 171 2.90 3.66 -0.45
CA ARG A 171 3.20 2.36 0.14
C ARG A 171 2.01 1.44 -0.05
N CYS A 172 2.29 0.14 0.00
CA CYS A 172 1.25 -0.87 0.05
C CYS A 172 1.60 -1.99 1.02
N GLY A 173 0.59 -2.66 1.53
CA GLY A 173 0.72 -3.90 2.27
C GLY A 173 -0.44 -4.83 1.95
N LEU A 174 -0.20 -6.13 2.06
CA LEU A 174 -1.16 -7.19 1.78
C LEU A 174 -1.03 -8.28 2.85
N GLY A 175 -2.16 -8.74 3.37
CA GLY A 175 -2.23 -9.93 4.20
C GLY A 175 -3.36 -10.84 3.75
N VAL A 176 -3.15 -12.15 3.83
CA VAL A 176 -4.10 -13.16 3.34
C VAL A 176 -4.21 -14.27 4.38
N MET A 177 -5.44 -14.60 4.76
CA MET A 177 -5.72 -15.59 5.79
C MET A 177 -6.85 -16.54 5.37
N HIS A 178 -6.79 -17.79 5.84
CA HIS A 178 -7.90 -18.73 5.69
C HIS A 178 -9.05 -18.32 6.62
N ILE A 179 -10.30 -18.52 6.19
CA ILE A 179 -11.51 -18.12 6.93
C ILE A 179 -12.52 -19.27 7.06
#